data_AF-A0A9W6ZGK4-F1
#
_entry.id   AF-A0A9W6ZGK4-F1
#
_cell.length_a   1.000
_cell.length_b   1.000
_cell.length_c   1.000
_cell.angle_alpha   90.00
_cell.angle_beta   90.00
_cell.angle_gamma   90.00
#
_symmetry.space_group_name_H-M   'P 1'
#
loop_
_entity.id
_entity.type
_entity.pdbx_description
1 polymer ?
#
loop_
_entity_poly.entity_id
_entity_poly.type
_entity_poly.pdbx_seq_one_letter_code
_entity_poly.pdbx_strand_id
1 'polypeptide(L)'
;MGNAPATRLTIWPLHPPRDVSVNASRRISLSSDYLSLYHSHVDGTRRILINDQEMHTSKKGFDTGSVHNIEYNGATYVVTIKATMTGGFSYSCTLNSKALKSHLERPAVAQDDLVFRVSSVHVEDMMGTTNDGPGGPPSSKPQKVGMYSVEVFSKEAGQVVSNSEKRFSDFIALYETVNMMYGGSHLSKNIPPPPGKQLKMTTNHTSQKFLDGRKEKLDEFMKKLSTFPGIMGVPGIQGFCGFDSV
;
A
#
# COMPACT_ATOMS: atom_id res chain seq x y z
N MET A 1 -27.62 -42.79 -4.11
CA MET A 1 -27.71 -41.55 -3.31
C MET A 1 -26.37 -40.84 -3.41
N GLY A 2 -26.39 -39.56 -3.79
CA GLY A 2 -25.25 -38.83 -4.33
C GLY A 2 -24.14 -38.53 -3.33
N ASN A 3 -22.91 -38.58 -3.84
CA ASN A 3 -21.69 -38.10 -3.20
C ASN A 3 -21.78 -36.59 -2.92
N ALA A 4 -21.49 -36.18 -1.68
CA ALA A 4 -21.17 -34.79 -1.36
C ALA A 4 -19.64 -34.59 -1.38
N PRO A 5 -19.11 -33.55 -2.05
CA PRO A 5 -17.68 -33.28 -2.15
C PRO A 5 -17.11 -32.49 -0.95
N ALA A 6 -15.78 -32.63 -0.84
CA ALA A 6 -14.82 -32.14 0.16
C ALA A 6 -14.98 -30.72 0.73
N THR A 7 -14.35 -30.49 1.89
CA THR A 7 -13.56 -29.28 2.10
C THR A 7 -12.24 -29.60 2.77
N ARG A 8 -11.16 -29.35 2.03
CA ARG A 8 -9.77 -29.57 2.37
C ARG A 8 -9.29 -28.41 3.25
N LEU A 9 -8.85 -28.71 4.46
CA LEU A 9 -8.15 -27.80 5.35
C LEU A 9 -6.72 -27.64 4.83
N THR A 10 -6.31 -26.43 4.46
CA THR A 10 -4.90 -26.13 4.14
C THR A 10 -4.35 -25.20 5.21
N ILE A 11 -3.52 -25.76 6.09
CA ILE A 11 -2.69 -25.04 7.05
C ILE A 11 -1.39 -24.69 6.33
N TRP A 12 -1.02 -23.41 6.27
CA TRP A 12 0.34 -22.97 5.92
C TRP A 12 1.07 -22.48 7.17
N PRO A 13 2.39 -22.71 7.28
CA PRO A 13 3.15 -22.54 8.51
C PRO A 13 3.48 -21.07 8.82
N LEU A 14 3.79 -20.86 10.09
CA LEU A 14 4.13 -19.61 10.75
C LEU A 14 5.40 -18.92 10.21
N HIS A 15 5.28 -17.59 10.12
CA HIS A 15 6.30 -16.52 10.06
C HIS A 15 6.80 -16.01 8.70
N PRO A 16 6.37 -14.79 8.31
CA PRO A 16 7.23 -13.79 7.70
C PRO A 16 7.95 -12.94 8.78
N PRO A 17 9.09 -12.28 8.44
CA PRO A 17 9.94 -11.56 9.39
C PRO A 17 9.26 -10.32 10.00
N ARG A 18 9.77 -9.93 11.16
CA ARG A 18 9.37 -8.73 11.92
C ARG A 18 9.77 -7.45 11.18
N ASP A 19 8.95 -6.42 11.41
CA ASP A 19 9.14 -4.99 11.13
C ASP A 19 8.98 -4.49 9.68
N VAL A 20 7.72 -4.27 9.28
CA VAL A 20 7.28 -3.06 8.55
C VAL A 20 5.82 -2.76 8.99
N SER A 21 5.56 -1.59 9.58
CA SER A 21 4.22 -1.19 10.02
C SER A 21 3.31 -0.91 8.80
N VAL A 22 2.30 -1.76 8.60
CA VAL A 22 1.30 -1.64 7.53
C VAL A 22 0.11 -0.85 8.05
N ASN A 23 -0.37 0.16 7.31
CA ASN A 23 -1.66 0.80 7.63
C ASN A 23 -2.79 -0.19 7.31
N ALA A 24 -3.68 -0.42 8.28
CA ALA A 24 -4.74 -1.42 8.15
C ALA A 24 -6.08 -0.73 7.85
N SER A 25 -6.54 -0.80 6.61
CA SER A 25 -7.94 -0.52 6.26
C SER A 25 -8.74 -1.83 6.26
N ARG A 26 -9.95 -1.82 6.82
CA ARG A 26 -10.84 -2.99 6.99
C ARG A 26 -12.25 -2.66 6.54
N ARG A 27 -12.78 -3.39 5.57
CA ARG A 27 -14.18 -3.30 5.14
C ARG A 27 -14.98 -4.49 5.69
N ILE A 28 -16.16 -4.25 6.24
CA ILE A 28 -17.08 -5.24 6.79
C ILE A 28 -18.38 -5.11 6.00
N SER A 29 -18.69 -6.10 5.15
CA SER A 29 -19.83 -6.06 4.23
C SER A 29 -21.09 -6.74 4.80
N LEU A 30 -22.26 -6.16 4.52
CA LEU A 30 -23.61 -6.71 4.69
C LEU A 30 -24.39 -6.57 3.38
N SER A 31 -25.58 -7.18 3.30
CA SER A 31 -26.39 -7.33 2.07
C SER A 31 -26.88 -6.03 1.40
N SER A 32 -26.54 -4.85 1.92
CA SER A 32 -26.79 -3.54 1.29
C SER A 32 -25.90 -2.43 1.85
N ASP A 33 -25.47 -2.55 3.12
CA ASP A 33 -24.57 -1.60 3.77
C ASP A 33 -23.17 -2.21 3.99
N TYR A 34 -22.13 -1.38 4.02
CA TYR A 34 -20.80 -1.79 4.48
C TYR A 34 -20.18 -0.77 5.42
N LEU A 35 -19.36 -1.25 6.34
CA LEU A 35 -18.58 -0.43 7.26
C LEU A 35 -17.10 -0.54 6.89
N SER A 36 -16.44 0.59 6.65
CA SER A 36 -15.00 0.67 6.46
C SER A 36 -14.35 1.30 7.67
N LEU A 37 -13.33 0.65 8.24
CA LEU A 37 -12.50 1.19 9.30
C LEU A 37 -11.08 1.39 8.76
N TYR A 38 -10.58 2.60 8.90
CA TYR A 38 -9.22 2.99 8.59
C TYR A 38 -8.48 3.21 9.90
N HIS A 39 -7.27 2.66 10.02
CA HIS A 39 -6.39 2.93 11.16
C HIS A 39 -4.96 3.14 10.67
N SER A 40 -4.52 4.40 10.76
CA SER A 40 -3.14 4.81 10.51
C SER A 40 -2.29 4.47 11.73
N HIS A 41 -1.27 3.65 11.51
CA HIS A 41 -0.26 3.34 12.52
C HIS A 41 0.78 4.46 12.68
N VAL A 42 0.86 5.37 11.71
CA VAL A 42 1.86 6.44 11.67
C VAL A 42 1.50 7.58 12.61
N ASP A 43 0.25 8.04 12.52
CA ASP A 43 -0.21 9.19 13.29
C ASP A 43 -1.36 8.83 14.26
N GLY A 44 -1.78 7.57 14.27
CA GLY A 44 -2.85 7.07 15.13
C GLY A 44 -4.24 7.53 14.70
N THR A 45 -4.40 8.07 13.49
CA THR A 45 -5.70 8.49 12.96
C THR A 45 -6.58 7.27 12.67
N ARG A 46 -7.86 7.38 13.02
CA ARG A 46 -8.89 6.37 12.81
C ARG A 46 -10.08 7.00 12.15
N ARG A 47 -10.63 6.33 11.15
CA ARG A 47 -11.85 6.75 10.48
C ARG A 47 -12.80 5.57 10.36
N ILE A 48 -14.05 5.79 10.69
CA ILE A 48 -15.12 4.79 10.50
C ILE A 48 -16.11 5.39 9.52
N LEU A 49 -16.32 4.68 8.42
CA LEU A 49 -17.23 5.05 7.35
C LEU A 49 -18.32 3.99 7.26
N ILE A 50 -19.57 4.40 7.03
CA ILE A 50 -20.67 3.50 6.68
C ILE A 50 -21.17 3.95 5.33
N ASN A 51 -21.15 3.07 4.33
CA ASN A 51 -21.49 3.40 2.94
C ASN A 51 -20.74 4.63 2.41
N ASP A 52 -19.42 4.67 2.65
CA ASP A 52 -18.51 5.80 2.35
C ASP A 52 -18.82 7.12 3.07
N GLN A 53 -19.86 7.20 3.89
CA GLN A 53 -20.12 8.34 4.73
C GLN A 53 -19.27 8.26 6.00
N GLU A 54 -18.45 9.26 6.26
CA GLU A 54 -17.67 9.34 7.49
C GLU A 54 -18.58 9.54 8.70
N MET A 55 -18.58 8.56 9.59
CA MET A 55 -19.39 8.55 10.80
C MET A 55 -18.57 8.93 12.04
N HIS A 56 -17.25 8.66 12.01
CA HIS A 56 -16.37 8.95 13.13
C HIS A 56 -14.93 9.13 12.68
N THR A 57 -14.26 10.13 13.24
CA THR A 57 -12.82 10.33 13.14
C THR A 57 -12.21 10.57 14.52
N SER A 58 -11.10 9.91 14.82
CA SER A 58 -10.32 10.16 16.03
C SER A 58 -8.82 10.00 15.77
N LYS A 59 -8.00 10.57 16.65
CA LYS A 59 -6.54 10.45 16.59
C LYS A 59 -6.02 10.10 17.97
N LYS A 60 -5.25 9.00 18.09
CA LYS A 60 -4.64 8.59 19.36
C LYS A 60 -3.16 8.25 19.16
N GLY A 61 -2.28 9.00 19.83
CA GLY A 61 -0.83 8.76 19.78
C GLY A 61 -0.40 7.45 20.47
N PHE A 62 -1.16 6.97 21.44
CA PHE A 62 -0.95 5.66 22.08
C PHE A 62 -2.29 4.95 22.19
N ASP A 63 -2.39 3.73 21.64
CA ASP A 63 -3.66 3.01 21.58
C ASP A 63 -3.61 1.68 22.32
N THR A 64 -4.42 1.60 23.38
CA THR A 64 -4.72 0.35 24.08
C THR A 64 -5.99 -0.30 23.55
N GLY A 65 -6.63 0.30 22.54
CA GLY A 65 -7.93 -0.06 22.01
C GLY A 65 -9.00 1.00 22.24
N SER A 66 -10.15 0.81 21.59
CA SER A 66 -11.33 1.67 21.70
C SER A 66 -12.60 0.93 21.31
N VAL A 67 -13.73 1.42 21.80
CA VAL A 67 -15.06 0.98 21.39
C VAL A 67 -15.82 2.20 20.92
N HIS A 68 -16.43 2.12 19.74
CA HIS A 68 -17.20 3.19 19.11
C HIS A 68 -18.61 2.68 18.83
N ASN A 69 -19.61 3.38 19.39
CA ASN A 69 -21.02 3.12 19.12
C ASN A 69 -21.51 4.17 18.12
N ILE A 70 -22.04 3.72 16.99
CA ILE A 70 -22.47 4.57 15.88
C ILE A 70 -23.90 4.20 15.52
N GLU A 71 -24.78 5.19 15.54
CA GLU A 71 -26.16 5.05 15.06
C GLU A 71 -26.23 5.47 13.60
N TYR A 72 -26.76 4.61 12.73
CA TYR A 72 -26.93 4.88 11.31
C TYR A 72 -28.18 4.15 10.77
N ASN A 73 -29.07 4.90 10.11
CA ASN A 73 -30.33 4.38 9.57
C ASN A 73 -31.17 3.54 10.56
N GLY A 74 -31.20 3.94 11.83
CA GLY A 74 -31.93 3.23 12.89
C GLY A 74 -31.30 1.92 13.34
N ALA A 75 -30.05 1.67 12.96
CA ALA A 75 -29.26 0.53 13.43
C ALA A 75 -28.01 0.99 14.20
N THR A 76 -27.63 0.19 15.20
CA THR A 76 -26.47 0.44 16.06
C THR A 76 -25.29 -0.41 15.61
N TYR A 77 -24.21 0.25 15.21
CA TYR A 77 -22.91 -0.35 14.92
C TYR A 77 -21.99 -0.17 16.12
N VAL A 78 -21.41 -1.27 16.61
CA VAL A 78 -20.41 -1.24 17.68
C VAL A 78 -19.08 -1.71 17.12
N VAL A 79 -18.17 -0.78 16.88
CA VAL A 79 -16.84 -1.04 16.36
C VAL A 79 -15.85 -1.10 17.51
N THR A 80 -15.17 -2.23 17.65
CA THR A 80 -14.19 -2.46 18.70
C THR A 80 -12.81 -2.64 18.08
N ILE A 81 -11.86 -1.85 18.57
CA ILE A 81 -10.43 -1.91 18.26
C ILE A 81 -9.73 -2.39 19.53
N LYS A 82 -8.95 -3.47 19.46
CA LYS A 82 -8.17 -3.97 20.61
C LYS A 82 -6.71 -4.07 20.23
N ALA A 83 -5.84 -3.44 21.01
CA ALA A 83 -4.42 -3.68 20.93
C ALA A 83 -4.12 -5.16 21.22
N THR A 84 -3.20 -5.75 20.47
CA THR A 84 -2.72 -7.12 20.69
C THR A 84 -1.39 -7.08 21.43
N MET A 85 -1.09 -8.12 22.22
CA MET A 85 0.18 -8.20 22.97
C MET A 85 1.42 -8.18 22.08
N THR A 86 1.27 -8.46 20.78
CA THR A 86 2.33 -8.51 19.78
C THR A 86 2.54 -7.20 19.03
N GLY A 87 2.01 -6.07 19.52
CA GLY A 87 2.22 -4.76 18.90
C GLY A 87 1.35 -4.48 17.67
N GLY A 88 0.16 -5.09 17.60
CA GLY A 88 -0.80 -4.87 16.52
C GLY A 88 -2.20 -4.54 17.04
N PHE A 89 -3.20 -4.58 16.15
CA PHE A 89 -4.61 -4.37 16.51
C PHE A 89 -5.50 -5.46 15.91
N SER A 90 -6.51 -5.83 16.68
CA SER A 90 -7.65 -6.62 16.23
C SER A 90 -8.89 -5.74 16.19
N TYR A 91 -9.80 -6.07 15.28
CA TYR A 91 -10.96 -5.24 15.00
C TYR A 91 -12.17 -6.14 14.84
N SER A 92 -13.27 -5.76 15.46
CA SER A 92 -14.55 -6.45 15.38
C SER A 92 -15.69 -5.45 15.31
N CYS A 93 -16.78 -5.82 14.65
CA CYS A 93 -17.99 -5.01 14.61
C CYS A 93 -19.21 -5.87 14.96
N THR A 94 -20.16 -5.30 15.70
CA THR A 94 -21.50 -5.87 15.84
C THR A 94 -22.53 -4.91 15.27
N LEU A 95 -23.55 -5.42 14.59
CA LEU A 95 -24.73 -4.66 14.16
C LEU A 95 -25.93 -5.15 14.97
N ASN A 96 -26.58 -4.25 15.71
CA ASN A 96 -27.72 -4.60 16.57
C ASN A 96 -27.41 -5.83 17.44
N SER A 97 -26.24 -5.82 18.09
CA SER A 97 -25.69 -6.92 18.91
C SER A 97 -25.31 -8.22 18.17
N LYS A 98 -25.53 -8.31 16.86
CA LYS A 98 -25.10 -9.45 16.04
C LYS A 98 -23.68 -9.22 15.54
N ALA A 99 -22.76 -10.13 15.85
CA ALA A 99 -21.39 -10.07 15.35
C ALA A 99 -21.39 -10.11 13.81
N LEU A 100 -20.78 -9.10 13.22
CA LEU A 100 -20.52 -9.09 11.80
C LEU A 100 -19.29 -9.90 11.53
N LYS A 101 -19.36 -10.75 10.50
CA LYS A 101 -18.20 -11.47 10.02
C LYS A 101 -17.26 -10.43 9.41
N SER A 102 -16.19 -10.10 10.12
CA SER A 102 -15.13 -9.27 9.56
C SER A 102 -14.48 -10.08 8.45
N HIS A 103 -14.79 -9.75 7.21
CA HIS A 103 -13.92 -10.12 6.12
C HIS A 103 -12.75 -9.14 6.18
N LEU A 104 -11.52 -9.63 6.27
CA LEU A 104 -10.36 -8.83 5.90
C LEU A 104 -10.42 -8.67 4.39
N GLU A 105 -11.38 -7.89 3.91
CA GLU A 105 -11.26 -7.31 2.59
C GLU A 105 -10.16 -6.25 2.72
N ARG A 106 -8.90 -6.71 2.54
CA ARG A 106 -8.08 -6.00 1.54
C ARG A 106 -9.03 -5.79 0.38
N PRO A 107 -9.27 -4.58 -0.13
CA PRO A 107 -10.09 -4.44 -1.31
C PRO A 107 -9.52 -5.45 -2.29
N ALA A 108 -10.27 -6.52 -2.53
CA ALA A 108 -9.83 -7.61 -3.37
C ALA A 108 -10.08 -7.11 -4.78
N VAL A 109 -9.51 -5.95 -5.11
CA VAL A 109 -9.25 -5.62 -6.49
C VAL A 109 -8.30 -6.72 -6.86
N ALA A 110 -8.82 -7.70 -7.61
CA ALA A 110 -8.00 -8.77 -8.10
C ALA A 110 -6.82 -8.09 -8.75
N GLN A 111 -5.61 -8.59 -8.52
CA GLN A 111 -4.43 -7.97 -9.09
C GLN A 111 -4.58 -7.73 -10.60
N ASP A 112 -5.32 -8.63 -11.26
CA ASP A 112 -5.65 -8.57 -12.69
C ASP A 112 -6.46 -7.32 -13.09
N ASP A 113 -7.15 -6.69 -12.14
CA ASP A 113 -7.92 -5.45 -12.32
C ASP A 113 -7.10 -4.19 -12.05
N LEU A 114 -5.87 -4.31 -11.54
CA LEU A 114 -5.00 -3.17 -11.27
C LEU A 114 -4.02 -2.92 -12.42
N VAL A 115 -3.87 -1.65 -12.80
CA VAL A 115 -2.81 -1.19 -13.71
C VAL A 115 -2.01 -0.10 -13.01
N PHE A 116 -0.70 -0.32 -12.90
CA PHE A 116 0.21 0.69 -12.35
C PHE A 116 0.74 1.56 -13.49
N ARG A 117 0.78 2.87 -13.28
CA ARG A 117 1.28 3.85 -14.24
C ARG A 117 2.14 4.90 -13.56
N VAL A 118 3.05 5.48 -14.35
CA VAL A 118 3.78 6.68 -13.94
C VAL A 118 3.31 7.85 -14.81
N SER A 119 2.45 8.70 -14.25
CA SER A 119 1.70 9.69 -15.02
C SER A 119 2.51 10.96 -15.29
N SER A 120 3.16 11.47 -14.25
CA SER A 120 3.87 12.75 -14.27
C SER A 120 5.21 12.69 -13.54
N VAL A 121 6.05 13.68 -13.81
CA VAL A 121 7.33 13.90 -13.14
C VAL A 121 7.50 15.38 -12.88
N HIS A 122 8.02 15.73 -11.71
CA HIS A 122 8.39 17.09 -11.37
C HIS A 122 9.70 17.09 -10.57
N VAL A 123 10.28 18.28 -10.37
CA VAL A 123 11.49 18.45 -9.56
C VAL A 123 11.10 19.13 -8.26
N GLU A 124 11.51 18.53 -7.15
CA GLU A 124 11.29 19.08 -5.81
C GLU A 124 12.65 19.42 -5.17
N ASP A 125 12.69 20.55 -4.45
CA ASP A 125 13.83 20.92 -3.62
C ASP A 125 13.73 20.18 -2.28
N MET A 126 14.55 19.17 -2.07
CA MET A 126 14.57 18.41 -0.83
C MET A 126 15.80 18.75 0.02
N MET A 127 15.59 18.92 1.32
CA MET A 127 16.69 19.04 2.27
C MET A 127 17.52 17.75 2.22
N GLY A 128 18.76 17.84 1.75
CA GLY A 128 19.66 16.70 1.65
C GLY A 128 20.05 16.21 3.04
N THR A 129 19.71 14.97 3.38
CA THR A 129 20.29 14.27 4.53
C THR A 129 21.48 13.40 4.11
N THR A 130 21.92 13.50 2.85
CA THR A 130 23.01 12.68 2.35
C THR A 130 24.32 13.15 2.93
N ASN A 131 24.93 12.30 3.75
CA ASN A 131 26.36 12.38 4.00
C ASN A 131 27.06 12.12 2.66
N ASP A 132 27.66 13.14 2.04
CA ASP A 132 28.37 13.07 0.76
C ASP A 132 29.70 12.28 0.83
N GLY A 133 29.80 11.34 1.78
CA GLY A 133 30.95 10.50 2.04
C GLY A 133 31.00 10.06 3.51
N PRO A 134 31.77 9.00 3.84
CA PRO A 134 32.02 8.63 5.23
C PRO A 134 32.74 9.80 5.93
N GLY A 135 32.03 10.54 6.78
CA GLY A 135 32.57 11.63 7.60
C GLY A 135 32.40 13.06 7.07
N GLY A 136 31.66 13.28 5.97
CA GLY A 136 31.34 14.63 5.51
C GLY A 136 30.26 15.29 6.37
N PRO A 137 30.37 16.59 6.71
CA PRO A 137 29.29 17.32 7.36
C PRO A 137 28.03 17.31 6.48
N PRO A 138 26.82 17.26 7.06
CA PRO A 138 25.58 17.28 6.29
C PRO A 138 25.56 18.52 5.38
N SER A 139 25.40 18.30 4.08
CA SER A 139 25.21 19.37 3.11
C SER A 139 23.91 20.10 3.44
N SER A 140 24.01 21.34 3.91
CA SER A 140 22.85 22.20 4.18
C SER A 140 22.18 22.75 2.92
N LYS A 141 22.67 22.38 1.73
CA LYS A 141 22.11 22.87 0.47
C LYS A 141 20.91 22.00 0.05
N PRO A 142 19.78 22.62 -0.31
CA PRO A 142 18.65 21.89 -0.90
C PRO A 142 19.12 21.20 -2.18
N GLN A 143 18.80 19.92 -2.30
CA GLN A 143 19.10 19.12 -3.48
C GLN A 143 17.83 18.98 -4.32
N LYS A 144 17.95 19.25 -5.61
CA LYS A 144 16.89 19.01 -6.59
C LYS A 144 16.74 17.51 -6.86
N VAL A 145 15.56 16.97 -6.61
CA VAL A 145 15.24 15.55 -6.79
C VAL A 145 14.06 15.41 -7.73
N GLY A 146 14.15 14.48 -8.70
CA GLY A 146 13.03 14.12 -9.55
C GLY A 146 12.04 13.22 -8.82
N MET A 147 10.79 13.67 -8.73
CA MET A 147 9.66 12.98 -8.10
C MET A 147 8.70 12.50 -9.19
N TYR A 148 8.29 11.24 -9.11
CA TYR A 148 7.43 10.56 -10.09
C TYR A 148 6.08 10.23 -9.44
N SER A 149 4.98 10.64 -10.06
CA SER A 149 3.64 10.28 -9.59
C SER A 149 3.27 8.89 -10.10
N VAL A 150 3.06 7.98 -9.17
CA VAL A 150 2.63 6.60 -9.39
C VAL A 150 1.12 6.52 -9.16
N GLU A 151 0.39 6.25 -10.23
CA GLU A 151 -1.06 6.09 -10.21
C GLU A 151 -1.42 4.61 -10.34
N VAL A 152 -2.43 4.19 -9.56
CA VAL A 152 -3.04 2.88 -9.70
C VAL A 152 -4.45 3.03 -10.24
N PHE A 153 -4.69 2.47 -11.41
CA PHE A 153 -5.99 2.47 -12.09
C PHE A 153 -6.70 1.13 -11.86
N SER A 154 -7.96 1.17 -11.43
CA SER A 154 -8.82 -0.01 -11.40
C SER A 154 -9.56 -0.12 -12.73
N LYS A 155 -9.35 -1.24 -13.44
CA LYS A 155 -10.06 -1.56 -14.68
C LYS A 155 -11.56 -1.71 -14.45
N GLU A 156 -11.94 -2.31 -13.32
CA GLU A 156 -13.34 -2.51 -12.94
C GLU A 156 -14.03 -1.18 -12.67
N ALA A 157 -13.42 -0.32 -11.85
CA ALA A 157 -14.01 0.97 -11.50
C ALA A 157 -13.83 2.04 -12.59
N GLY A 158 -12.95 1.80 -13.57
CA GLY A 158 -12.64 2.74 -14.65
C GLY A 158 -11.98 4.04 -14.17
N GLN A 159 -11.36 4.06 -12.99
CA GLN A 159 -10.80 5.26 -12.37
C GLN A 159 -9.49 4.99 -11.62
N VAL A 160 -8.76 6.07 -11.32
CA VAL A 160 -7.59 6.04 -10.44
C VAL A 160 -8.08 5.80 -9.01
N VAL A 161 -7.59 4.73 -8.39
CA VAL A 161 -7.96 4.31 -7.03
C VAL A 161 -6.89 4.69 -6.00
N SER A 162 -5.69 5.02 -6.45
CA SER A 162 -4.60 5.47 -5.58
C SER A 162 -3.55 6.27 -6.35
N ASN A 163 -2.90 7.21 -5.66
CA ASN A 163 -1.77 7.99 -6.17
C ASN A 163 -0.72 8.10 -5.06
N SER A 164 0.55 8.01 -5.41
CA SER A 164 1.66 8.35 -4.53
C SER A 164 2.84 8.92 -5.30
N GLU A 165 3.72 9.65 -4.61
CA GLU A 165 4.93 10.20 -5.21
C GLU A 165 6.16 9.43 -4.77
N LYS A 166 7.04 9.13 -5.73
CA LYS A 166 8.22 8.28 -5.53
C LYS A 166 9.44 8.88 -6.19
N ARG A 167 10.60 8.75 -5.54
CA ARG A 167 11.90 9.00 -6.13
C ARG A 167 12.31 7.81 -7.00
N PHE A 168 13.21 8.03 -7.95
CA PHE A 168 13.79 6.94 -8.74
C PHE A 168 14.41 5.83 -7.86
N SER A 169 15.02 6.20 -6.72
CA SER A 169 15.56 5.23 -5.75
C SER A 169 14.53 4.26 -5.20
N ASP A 170 13.27 4.68 -5.08
CA ASP A 170 12.21 3.88 -4.49
C ASP A 170 11.80 2.76 -5.45
N PHE A 171 11.81 3.02 -6.76
CA PHE A 171 11.58 1.98 -7.79
C PHE A 171 12.69 0.92 -7.77
N ILE A 172 13.93 1.35 -7.53
CA ILE A 172 15.06 0.42 -7.41
C ILE A 172 14.91 -0.44 -6.16
N ALA A 173 14.57 0.16 -5.02
CA ALA A 173 14.33 -0.59 -3.78
C ALA A 173 13.17 -1.58 -3.92
N LEU A 174 12.09 -1.18 -4.62
CA LEU A 174 10.98 -2.08 -4.94
C LEU A 174 11.46 -3.26 -5.80
N TYR A 175 12.19 -2.99 -6.88
CA TYR A 175 12.73 -4.04 -7.75
C TYR A 175 13.65 -5.00 -6.98
N GLU A 176 14.56 -4.48 -6.15
CA GLU A 176 15.45 -5.29 -5.32
C GLU A 176 14.65 -6.19 -4.37
N THR A 177 13.56 -5.69 -3.79
CA THR A 177 12.64 -6.47 -2.93
C THR A 177 11.93 -7.58 -3.72
N VAL A 178 11.39 -7.26 -4.89
CA VAL A 178 10.75 -8.25 -5.79
C VAL A 178 11.77 -9.32 -6.20
N ASN A 179 12.98 -8.90 -6.59
CA ASN A 179 14.04 -9.81 -6.99
C ASN A 179 14.52 -10.69 -5.83
N MET A 180 14.54 -10.19 -4.60
CA MET A 180 14.87 -10.99 -3.42
C MET A 180 13.81 -12.07 -3.15
N MET A 181 12.52 -11.74 -3.31
CA MET A 181 11.43 -12.69 -3.11
C MET A 181 11.36 -13.77 -4.19
N TYR A 182 11.62 -13.41 -5.43
CA TYR A 182 11.36 -14.29 -6.59
C TYR A 182 12.62 -14.74 -7.32
N GLY A 183 13.82 -14.28 -6.94
CA GLY A 183 15.08 -14.49 -7.67
C GLY A 183 15.49 -15.96 -7.82
N GLY A 184 15.10 -16.83 -6.87
CA GLY A 184 15.31 -18.27 -6.95
C GLY A 184 14.16 -19.06 -7.60
N SER A 185 13.07 -18.39 -7.97
CA SER A 185 11.88 -19.03 -8.54
C SER A 185 11.93 -19.07 -10.07
N HIS A 186 11.07 -19.89 -10.67
CA HIS A 186 10.86 -19.88 -12.13
C HIS A 186 10.31 -18.53 -12.64
N LEU A 187 9.77 -17.69 -11.77
CA LEU A 187 9.25 -16.36 -12.10
C LEU A 187 10.36 -15.29 -12.21
N SER A 188 11.59 -15.56 -11.74
CA SER A 188 12.70 -14.60 -11.76
C SER A 188 12.97 -14.02 -13.15
N LYS A 189 12.86 -14.85 -14.19
CA LYS A 189 13.08 -14.47 -15.60
C LYS A 189 12.03 -13.49 -16.13
N ASN A 190 10.88 -13.41 -15.47
CA ASN A 190 9.75 -12.57 -15.87
C ASN A 190 9.68 -11.26 -15.06
N ILE A 191 10.59 -11.05 -14.11
CA ILE A 191 10.64 -9.79 -13.36
C ILE A 191 11.13 -8.69 -14.32
N PRO A 192 10.33 -7.64 -14.58
CA PRO A 192 10.75 -6.57 -15.46
C PRO A 192 11.93 -5.81 -14.82
N PRO A 193 13.03 -5.56 -15.54
CA PRO A 193 14.12 -4.74 -15.01
C PRO A 193 13.71 -3.26 -14.99
N PRO A 194 14.09 -2.49 -13.96
CA PRO A 194 13.90 -1.05 -13.94
C PRO A 194 14.87 -0.38 -14.93
N PRO A 195 14.65 0.89 -15.31
CA PRO A 195 15.60 1.62 -16.11
C PRO A 195 16.96 1.71 -15.42
N GLY A 196 18.04 1.53 -16.19
CA GLY A 196 19.41 1.53 -15.68
C GLY A 196 19.80 2.83 -14.98
N LYS A 197 20.61 2.71 -13.91
CA LYS A 197 21.23 3.85 -13.22
C LYS A 197 22.23 4.51 -14.19
N GLN A 198 22.10 5.81 -14.41
CA GLN A 198 23.08 6.58 -15.17
C GLN A 198 24.10 7.23 -14.23
N LEU A 199 25.34 7.38 -14.70
CA LEU A 199 26.42 7.98 -13.91
C LEU A 199 26.13 9.47 -13.67
N LYS A 200 26.20 9.91 -12.40
CA LYS A 200 25.94 11.30 -12.01
C LYS A 200 26.87 12.31 -12.70
N MET A 201 28.12 11.91 -12.97
CA MET A 201 29.15 12.81 -13.51
C MET A 201 28.93 13.18 -14.98
N THR A 202 28.14 12.40 -15.73
CA THR A 202 28.01 12.57 -17.19
C THR A 202 26.62 13.01 -17.64
N THR A 203 25.63 13.01 -16.74
CA THR A 203 24.24 13.30 -17.10
C THR A 203 23.63 14.32 -16.16
N ASN A 204 22.96 15.34 -16.72
CA ASN A 204 22.14 16.24 -15.94
C ASN A 204 20.82 15.56 -15.52
N HIS A 205 20.77 15.11 -14.26
CA HIS A 205 19.67 14.34 -13.71
C HIS A 205 18.39 15.15 -13.41
N THR A 206 18.45 16.48 -13.54
CA THR A 206 17.30 17.38 -13.34
C THR A 206 16.81 17.98 -14.65
N SER A 207 17.40 17.61 -15.78
CA SER A 207 16.94 18.08 -17.08
C SER A 207 15.59 17.43 -17.43
N GLN A 208 14.64 18.22 -17.93
CA GLN A 208 13.30 17.74 -18.24
C GLN A 208 13.33 16.56 -19.22
N LYS A 209 14.14 16.65 -20.28
CA LYS A 209 14.35 15.56 -21.25
C LYS A 209 14.77 14.24 -20.61
N PHE A 210 15.65 14.30 -19.60
CA PHE A 210 16.08 13.11 -18.87
C PHE A 210 14.98 12.57 -17.97
N LEU A 211 14.28 13.45 -17.26
CA LEU A 211 13.18 13.08 -16.37
C LEU A 211 12.03 12.43 -17.14
N ASP A 212 11.65 12.99 -18.29
CA ASP A 212 10.61 12.44 -19.17
C ASP A 212 11.02 11.08 -19.76
N GLY A 213 12.24 10.98 -20.30
CA GLY A 213 12.74 9.71 -20.85
C GLY A 213 12.90 8.63 -19.78
N ARG A 214 13.12 9.00 -18.51
CA ARG A 214 13.07 8.07 -17.38
C ARG A 214 11.63 7.75 -16.98
N LYS A 215 10.73 8.73 -16.97
CA LYS A 215 9.29 8.54 -16.67
C LYS A 215 8.68 7.47 -17.57
N GLU A 216 8.92 7.56 -18.88
CA GLU A 216 8.42 6.58 -19.86
C GLU A 216 8.89 5.16 -19.56
N LYS A 217 10.18 4.99 -19.22
CA LYS A 217 10.74 3.67 -18.87
C LYS A 217 10.22 3.15 -17.53
N LEU A 218 10.01 4.03 -16.56
CA LEU A 218 9.40 3.67 -15.28
C LEU A 218 7.93 3.29 -15.46
N ASP A 219 7.19 3.98 -16.32
CA ASP A 219 5.81 3.63 -16.67
C ASP A 219 5.73 2.25 -17.31
N GLU A 220 6.62 1.94 -18.26
CA GLU A 220 6.71 0.59 -18.86
C GLU A 220 7.04 -0.48 -17.82
N PHE A 221 8.00 -0.20 -16.93
CA PHE A 221 8.36 -1.08 -15.82
C PHE A 221 7.15 -1.35 -14.91
N MET A 222 6.44 -0.32 -14.48
CA MET A 222 5.28 -0.44 -13.59
C MET A 222 4.11 -1.19 -14.24
N LYS A 223 3.83 -0.94 -15.53
CA LYS A 223 2.81 -1.67 -16.29
C LYS A 223 3.12 -3.16 -16.41
N LYS A 224 4.38 -3.51 -16.64
CA LYS A 224 4.80 -4.93 -16.64
C LYS A 224 4.68 -5.52 -15.24
N LEU A 225 5.09 -4.76 -14.23
CA LEU A 225 5.05 -5.21 -12.83
C LEU A 225 3.62 -5.44 -12.33
N SER A 226 2.63 -4.66 -12.77
CA SER A 226 1.22 -4.89 -12.40
C SER A 226 0.68 -6.22 -12.93
N THR A 227 1.25 -6.74 -14.02
CA THR A 227 0.90 -8.07 -14.57
C THR A 227 1.69 -9.22 -13.92
N PHE A 228 2.67 -8.93 -13.06
CA PHE A 228 3.52 -9.95 -12.45
C PHE A 228 2.76 -10.72 -11.36
N PRO A 229 2.65 -12.06 -11.42
CA PRO A 229 1.82 -12.82 -10.49
C PRO A 229 2.18 -12.62 -9.01
N GLY A 230 1.18 -12.26 -8.20
CA GLY A 230 1.35 -12.08 -6.75
C GLY A 230 2.08 -10.80 -6.35
N ILE A 231 2.26 -9.82 -7.25
CA ILE A 231 2.96 -8.58 -6.95
C ILE A 231 2.37 -7.85 -5.75
N MET A 232 1.05 -7.87 -5.57
CA MET A 232 0.36 -7.23 -4.44
C MET A 232 0.66 -7.88 -3.07
N GLY A 233 1.32 -9.04 -3.08
CA GLY A 233 1.84 -9.71 -1.89
C GLY A 233 3.27 -9.31 -1.50
N VAL A 234 3.98 -8.55 -2.34
CA VAL A 234 5.35 -8.12 -2.07
C VAL A 234 5.37 -7.09 -0.94
N PRO A 235 6.20 -7.23 0.10
CA PRO A 235 6.33 -6.24 1.16
C PRO A 235 6.60 -4.83 0.61
N GLY A 236 5.85 -3.85 1.11
CA GLY A 236 6.00 -2.45 0.72
C GLY A 236 5.35 -2.07 -0.61
N ILE A 237 4.87 -3.01 -1.45
CA ILE A 237 4.19 -2.65 -2.72
C ILE A 237 2.93 -1.81 -2.48
N GLN A 238 2.19 -2.06 -1.41
CA GLN A 238 0.93 -1.37 -1.13
C GLN A 238 1.18 0.09 -0.78
N GLY A 239 2.13 0.37 0.12
CA GLY A 239 2.61 1.72 0.40
C GLY A 239 3.37 2.36 -0.77
N PHE A 240 4.02 1.56 -1.62
CA PHE A 240 4.58 2.05 -2.88
C PHE A 240 3.48 2.54 -3.83
N CYS A 241 2.34 1.86 -3.87
CA CYS A 241 1.20 2.21 -4.70
C CYS A 241 0.27 3.26 -4.07
N GLY A 242 0.55 3.72 -2.84
CA GLY A 242 -0.27 4.71 -2.13
C GLY A 242 -1.49 4.14 -1.38
N PHE A 243 -1.67 2.82 -1.35
CA PHE A 243 -2.81 2.20 -0.65
C PHE A 243 -2.75 2.37 0.88
N ASP A 244 -1.55 2.62 1.42
CA ASP A 244 -1.36 2.92 2.83
C ASP A 244 -1.62 4.39 3.17
N SER A 245 -1.80 5.28 2.18
CA SER A 245 -1.86 6.74 2.37
C SER A 245 -3.28 7.31 2.45
N VAL A 246 -4.30 6.47 2.63
CA VAL A 246 -5.73 6.85 2.63
C VAL A 246 -6.41 6.51 3.96
#